data_AF-A0A9D8QA35-F1
#
_entry.id   AF-A0A9D8QA35-F1
#
_cell.length_a   1.000
_cell.length_b   1.000
_cell.length_c   1.000
_cell.angle_alpha   90.00
_cell.angle_beta   90.00
_cell.angle_gamma   90.00
#
_symmetry.space_group_name_H-M   'P 1'
#
loop_
_entity.id
_entity.type
_entity.pdbx_description
1 polymer ?
#
loop_
_entity_poly.entity_id
_entity_poly.type
_entity_poly.pdbx_seq_one_letter_code
_entity_poly.pdbx_strand_id
1 'polypeptide(L)'
;LTAPSSGTVMTMAPGASEPVRDLALDGAPRADAIDKELQRLETLARENGVAVATASALPVTIERITRWARTLEAKGLVIVPVSAARGFRNPSSTGSLR
;
A
#
# COMPACT_ATOMS: atom_id res chain seq x y z
N LEU A 1 53.24 -21.65 -8.52
CA LEU A 1 52.48 -21.95 -7.29
C LEU A 1 51.59 -20.75 -6.96
N THR A 2 50.28 -21.01 -6.98
CA THR A 2 49.16 -20.25 -6.38
C THR A 2 48.86 -18.80 -6.80
N ALA A 3 47.63 -18.60 -7.29
CA ALA A 3 46.83 -17.41 -7.04
C ALA A 3 46.39 -17.40 -5.55
N PRO A 4 45.87 -16.27 -5.04
CA PRO A 4 44.41 -16.21 -5.08
C PRO A 4 43.88 -14.92 -5.68
N SER A 5 42.86 -15.14 -6.51
CA SER A 5 41.93 -14.22 -7.13
C SER A 5 41.60 -13.00 -6.26
N SER A 6 41.79 -11.81 -6.83
CA SER A 6 41.08 -10.62 -6.38
C SER A 6 39.60 -10.94 -6.36
N GLY A 7 39.05 -11.07 -5.15
CA GLY A 7 37.63 -11.28 -4.94
C GLY A 7 36.87 -10.10 -5.51
N THR A 8 36.22 -10.30 -6.65
CA THR A 8 35.08 -9.50 -7.05
C THR A 8 34.05 -9.62 -5.93
N VAL A 9 33.97 -8.60 -5.06
CA VAL A 9 32.75 -8.35 -4.31
C VAL A 9 31.72 -7.95 -5.35
N MET A 10 31.03 -8.95 -5.89
CA MET A 10 29.74 -8.75 -6.54
C MET A 10 28.77 -8.55 -5.38
N THR A 11 28.70 -7.31 -4.87
CA THR A 11 27.55 -6.92 -4.06
C THR A 11 26.35 -6.99 -5.00
N MET A 12 25.61 -8.09 -4.88
CA MET A 12 24.28 -8.19 -5.44
C MET A 12 23.46 -7.22 -4.59
N ALA A 13 23.32 -5.96 -5.03
CA ALA A 13 22.26 -5.14 -4.53
C ALA A 13 20.97 -5.94 -4.82
N PRO A 14 20.18 -6.34 -3.80
CA PRO A 14 18.87 -6.89 -4.07
C PRO A 14 18.13 -5.88 -4.96
N GLY A 15 17.56 -6.43 -6.02
CA GLY A 15 16.94 -5.81 -7.19
C GLY A 15 16.54 -4.34 -7.07
N ALA A 16 16.86 -3.61 -8.13
CA ALA A 16 16.30 -2.31 -8.51
C ALA A 16 15.12 -1.89 -7.63
N SER A 17 15.31 -0.83 -6.83
CA SER A 17 14.19 -0.06 -6.30
C SER A 17 13.43 0.51 -7.50
N GLU A 18 12.56 -0.29 -8.09
CA GLU A 18 11.50 0.19 -8.96
C GLU A 18 10.75 1.25 -8.13
N PRO A 19 10.56 2.46 -8.66
CA PRO A 19 9.96 3.54 -7.90
C PRO A 19 8.58 3.07 -7.44
N VAL A 20 8.36 3.08 -6.12
CA VAL A 20 7.03 2.90 -5.54
C VAL A 20 6.09 3.85 -6.27
N ARG A 21 5.14 3.28 -7.02
CA ARG A 21 4.23 4.09 -7.83
C ARG A 21 3.10 4.59 -6.95
N ASP A 22 3.06 5.90 -6.72
CA ASP A 22 1.93 6.57 -6.10
C ASP A 22 0.72 6.56 -7.05
N LEU A 23 -0.37 5.94 -6.61
CA LEU A 23 -1.59 5.79 -7.41
C LEU A 23 -2.78 6.50 -6.74
N ALA A 24 -3.58 7.25 -7.49
CA ALA A 24 -4.77 7.93 -6.98
C ALA A 24 -6.03 7.05 -7.15
N LEU A 25 -6.63 6.58 -6.06
CA LEU A 25 -7.77 5.62 -6.12
C LEU A 25 -9.09 6.25 -6.58
N ASP A 26 -9.32 7.52 -6.25
CA ASP A 26 -10.60 8.21 -6.47
C ASP A 26 -10.49 9.43 -7.39
N GLY A 27 -9.51 9.43 -8.30
CA GLY A 27 -9.42 10.45 -9.37
C GLY A 27 -10.73 10.58 -10.17
N ALA A 28 -11.50 9.49 -10.26
CA ALA A 28 -12.93 9.53 -10.56
C ALA A 28 -13.72 8.94 -9.38
N PRO A 29 -14.63 9.70 -8.73
CA PRO A 29 -15.35 9.25 -7.54
C PRO A 29 -16.54 8.32 -7.89
N ARG A 30 -16.26 7.24 -8.62
CA ARG A 30 -17.22 6.19 -8.99
C ARG A 30 -16.74 4.85 -8.49
N ALA A 31 -17.67 4.05 -7.97
CA ALA A 31 -17.42 2.70 -7.46
C ALA A 31 -16.52 1.86 -8.37
N ASP A 32 -16.93 1.66 -9.63
CA ASP A 32 -16.19 0.83 -10.60
C ASP A 32 -14.80 1.37 -10.94
N ALA A 33 -14.60 2.69 -10.88
CA ALA A 33 -13.30 3.29 -11.12
C ALA A 33 -12.34 3.02 -9.95
N ILE A 34 -12.83 3.17 -8.72
CA ILE A 34 -12.08 2.87 -7.49
C ILE A 34 -11.74 1.38 -7.43
N ASP A 35 -12.69 0.50 -7.77
CA ASP A 35 -12.45 -0.95 -7.78
C ASP A 35 -11.36 -1.35 -8.80
N LYS A 36 -11.33 -0.72 -9.98
CA LYS A 36 -10.26 -0.92 -10.97
C LYS A 36 -8.89 -0.49 -10.46
N GLU A 37 -8.83 0.68 -9.83
CA GLU A 37 -7.58 1.20 -9.26
C GLU A 37 -7.08 0.35 -8.08
N LEU A 38 -7.99 -0.21 -7.27
CA LEU A 38 -7.66 -1.18 -6.21
C LEU A 38 -7.11 -2.50 -6.77
N GLN A 39 -7.69 -3.02 -7.86
CA GLN A 39 -7.15 -4.19 -8.55
C GLN A 39 -5.74 -3.92 -9.10
N ARG A 40 -5.53 -2.74 -9.67
CA ARG A 40 -4.21 -2.32 -10.15
C ARG A 40 -3.20 -2.21 -9.01
N LEU A 41 -3.60 -1.63 -7.88
CA LEU A 41 -2.76 -1.53 -6.68
C LEU A 41 -2.35 -2.92 -6.15
N GLU A 42 -3.29 -3.88 -6.14
CA GLU A 42 -3.03 -5.26 -5.75
C GLU A 42 -2.01 -5.94 -6.67
N THR A 43 -2.17 -5.78 -7.98
CA THR A 43 -1.22 -6.31 -8.98
C THR A 43 0.17 -5.71 -8.77
N LEU A 44 0.27 -4.39 -8.60
CA LEU A 44 1.55 -3.72 -8.35
C LEU A 44 2.21 -4.22 -7.05
N ALA A 45 1.43 -4.40 -5.98
CA ALA A 45 1.94 -4.92 -4.71
C ALA A 45 2.43 -6.37 -4.84
N ARG A 46 1.78 -7.19 -5.66
CA ARG A 46 2.21 -8.57 -5.94
C ARG A 46 3.49 -8.63 -6.77
N GLU A 47 3.63 -7.75 -7.75
CA GLU A 47 4.80 -7.71 -8.63
C GLU A 47 6.03 -7.10 -7.94
N ASN A 48 5.84 -6.03 -7.18
CA ASN A 48 6.93 -5.24 -6.57
C ASN A 48 7.14 -5.54 -5.08
N GLY A 49 6.30 -6.36 -4.47
CA GLY A 49 6.26 -6.60 -3.02
C GLY A 49 5.61 -5.48 -2.20
N VAL A 50 5.60 -4.25 -2.72
CA VAL A 50 4.97 -3.09 -2.07
C VAL A 50 4.36 -2.14 -3.10
N ALA A 51 3.22 -1.52 -2.76
CA ALA A 51 2.62 -0.44 -3.54
C ALA A 51 1.94 0.57 -2.62
N VAL A 52 1.88 1.83 -3.05
CA VAL A 52 1.33 2.95 -2.27
C VAL A 52 0.26 3.66 -3.10
N ALA A 53 -0.85 4.01 -2.47
CA ALA A 53 -1.91 4.76 -3.10
C ALA A 53 -2.42 5.89 -2.19
N THR A 54 -2.87 6.96 -2.83
CA THR A 54 -3.54 8.10 -2.18
C THR A 54 -5.02 8.09 -2.51
N ALA A 55 -5.82 8.49 -1.53
CA ALA A 55 -7.26 8.53 -1.67
C ALA A 55 -7.87 9.70 -0.89
N SER A 56 -8.92 10.29 -1.42
CA SER A 56 -9.75 11.27 -0.73
C SER A 56 -10.70 10.59 0.25
N ALA A 57 -11.03 11.27 1.34
CA ALA A 57 -11.96 10.79 2.38
C ALA A 57 -13.44 10.85 1.95
N LEU A 58 -13.75 10.42 0.72
CA LEU A 58 -15.11 10.36 0.22
C LEU A 58 -15.82 9.10 0.77
N PRO A 59 -17.13 9.17 1.07
CA PRO A 59 -17.86 8.02 1.61
C PRO A 59 -17.75 6.76 0.75
N VAL A 60 -17.86 6.91 -0.58
CA VAL A 60 -17.75 5.82 -1.55
C VAL A 60 -16.34 5.20 -1.54
N THR A 61 -15.30 6.03 -1.42
CA THR A 61 -13.91 5.57 -1.41
C THR A 61 -13.62 4.75 -0.15
N ILE A 62 -14.04 5.25 1.01
CA ILE A 62 -13.86 4.55 2.30
C ILE A 62 -14.58 3.20 2.27
N GLU A 63 -15.81 3.17 1.76
CA GLU A 63 -16.63 1.95 1.65
C GLU A 63 -15.95 0.89 0.77
N ARG A 64 -15.42 1.30 -0.40
CA ARG A 64 -14.71 0.42 -1.33
C ARG A 64 -13.41 -0.12 -0.77
N ILE A 65 -12.57 0.75 -0.21
CA ILE A 65 -11.30 0.36 0.44
C ILE A 65 -11.56 -0.62 1.59
N THR A 66 -12.58 -0.37 2.43
CA THR A 66 -12.92 -1.24 3.56
C THR A 66 -13.33 -2.63 3.11
N ARG A 67 -14.13 -2.74 2.05
CA ARG A 67 -14.51 -4.04 1.49
C ARG A 67 -13.32 -4.76 0.88
N TRP A 68 -12.52 -4.07 0.08
CA TRP A 68 -11.33 -4.65 -0.55
C TRP A 68 -10.31 -5.13 0.49
N ALA A 69 -10.05 -4.35 1.54
CA ALA A 69 -9.13 -4.70 2.62
C ALA A 69 -9.46 -6.04 3.28
N ARG A 70 -10.75 -6.35 3.46
CA ARG A 70 -11.19 -7.65 4.01
C ARG A 70 -10.86 -8.83 3.10
N THR A 71 -10.68 -8.60 1.79
CA THR A 71 -10.30 -9.64 0.83
C THR A 71 -8.80 -9.92 0.81
N LEU A 72 -7.98 -9.02 1.37
CA LEU A 72 -6.52 -9.12 1.31
C LEU A 72 -5.94 -10.18 2.24
N GLU A 73 -6.54 -10.38 3.41
CA GLU A 73 -6.15 -11.43 4.36
C GLU A 73 -6.15 -12.81 3.70
N ALA A 74 -7.20 -13.12 2.94
CA ALA A 74 -7.31 -14.38 2.19
C ALA A 74 -6.27 -14.50 1.05
N LYS A 75 -5.66 -13.38 0.64
CA LYS A 75 -4.66 -13.27 -0.42
C LYS A 75 -3.23 -13.15 0.13
N GLY A 76 -3.04 -13.17 1.45
CA GLY A 76 -1.74 -12.98 2.10
C GLY A 76 -1.19 -11.56 1.94
N LEU A 77 -2.05 -10.57 1.70
CA LEU A 77 -1.69 -9.17 1.54
C LEU A 77 -2.18 -8.38 2.76
N VAL A 78 -1.44 -7.35 3.16
CA VAL A 78 -1.83 -6.44 4.25
C VAL A 78 -1.88 -5.01 3.72
N ILE A 79 -2.95 -4.29 4.06
CA ILE A 79 -3.03 -2.84 3.84
C ILE A 79 -2.66 -2.13 5.14
N VAL A 80 -1.75 -1.17 5.06
CA VAL A 80 -1.43 -0.27 6.17
C VAL A 80 -1.87 1.14 5.78
N PRO A 81 -2.71 1.80 6.58
CA PRO A 81 -3.01 3.21 6.36
C PRO A 81 -1.70 4.01 6.48
N VAL A 82 -1.41 4.89 5.52
CA VAL A 82 -0.26 5.81 5.64
C VAL A 82 -0.41 6.70 6.90
N SER A 83 -1.66 6.96 7.31
CA SER A 83 -2.01 7.61 8.58
C SER A 83 -1.83 6.74 9.83
N ALA A 84 -1.73 5.41 9.73
CA ALA A 84 -1.39 4.54 10.88
C ALA A 84 0.06 4.75 11.35
N ALA A 85 0.94 5.29 10.51
CA ALA A 85 2.25 5.79 10.93
C ALA A 85 2.16 7.05 11.82
N ARG A 86 1.00 7.73 11.89
CA ARG A 86 0.83 9.00 12.62
C ARG A 86 -0.38 9.07 13.57
N GLY A 87 -1.32 8.13 13.50
CA GLY A 87 -2.73 8.38 13.87
C GLY A 87 -3.44 7.37 14.77
N PHE A 88 -2.75 6.53 15.57
CA PHE A 88 -3.42 5.87 16.71
C PHE A 88 -3.74 6.84 17.88
N ARG A 89 -3.72 8.15 17.64
CA ARG A 89 -4.30 9.18 18.52
C ARG A 89 -5.59 9.63 17.82
N ASN A 90 -6.81 9.42 18.29
CA ASN A 90 -7.31 9.33 19.66
C ASN A 90 -8.79 8.89 19.59
N PRO A 91 -9.21 7.72 20.09
CA PRO A 91 -10.63 7.44 20.30
C PRO A 91 -11.11 8.09 21.60
N SER A 92 -12.24 8.79 21.54
CA SER A 92 -13.06 9.29 22.69
C SER A 92 -12.67 10.67 23.26
N SER A 93 -13.34 11.73 22.79
CA SER A 93 -13.73 12.90 23.61
C SER A 93 -14.69 13.74 22.79
N THR A 94 -15.97 13.43 22.88
CA THR A 94 -17.09 14.40 22.97
C THR A 94 -18.35 13.54 23.12
N GLY A 95 -18.40 12.85 24.24
CA GLY A 95 -19.63 12.33 24.82
C GLY A 95 -19.85 13.09 26.11
N SER A 96 -21.08 13.56 26.31
CA SER A 96 -21.60 14.16 27.54
C SER A 96 -21.27 15.65 27.76
N LEU A 97 -22.04 16.53 27.12
CA LEU A 97 -22.50 17.73 27.82
C LEU A 97 -23.83 17.37 28.47
N ARG A 98 -23.78 17.24 29.80
CA ARG A 98 -24.91 17.01 30.68
C ARG A 98 -25.25 18.33 31.35
#